data_AF-A0A3D1UXY6-F1
#
_entry.id   AF-A0A3D1UXY6-F1
#
_cell.length_a   1.000
_cell.length_b   1.000
_cell.length_c   1.000
_cell.angle_alpha   90.00
_cell.angle_beta   90.00
_cell.angle_gamma   90.00
#
_symmetry.space_group_name_H-M   'P 1'
#
loop_
_entity.id
_entity.type
_entity.pdbx_description
1 polymer ?
#
loop_
_entity_poly.entity_id
_entity_poly.type
_entity_poly.pdbx_seq_one_letter_code
_entity_poly.pdbx_strand_id
1 'polypeptide(L)' 'MNEHYTKEELDLYRNGGMSILRKISCSAHLKKCPACAKLLEELNADDQLLRDLRGSVELYQQLARKTNSRNTSKSL' A
#
# COMPACT_ATOMS: atom_id res chain seq x y z
N MET A 1 18.77 18.91 -14.50
CA MET A 1 17.60 18.54 -13.69
C MET A 1 18.06 17.52 -12.67
N ASN A 2 18.57 17.98 -11.52
CA ASN A 2 19.16 17.16 -10.46
C ASN A 2 18.36 17.30 -9.15
N GLU A 3 17.04 17.44 -9.24
CA GLU A 3 16.19 17.45 -8.06
C GLU A 3 15.47 16.10 -7.96
N HIS A 4 15.61 15.46 -6.80
CA HIS A 4 14.92 14.23 -6.45
C HIS A 4 13.47 14.54 -6.09
N TYR A 5 12.56 13.64 -6.45
CA TYR A 5 11.17 13.74 -6.01
C TYR A 5 11.07 13.55 -4.50
N THR A 6 10.22 14.34 -3.85
CA THR A 6 9.92 14.17 -2.42
C THR A 6 9.04 12.95 -2.18
N LYS A 7 8.94 12.52 -0.92
CA LYS A 7 8.06 11.41 -0.52
C LYS A 7 6.61 11.70 -0.92
N GLU A 8 6.13 12.92 -0.69
CA GLU A 8 4.78 13.37 -1.00
C GLU A 8 4.50 13.36 -2.51
N GLU A 9 5.47 13.76 -3.33
CA GLU A 9 5.31 13.69 -4.79
C GLU A 9 5.27 12.25 -5.30
N LEU A 10 6.07 11.35 -4.73
CA LEU A 10 6.01 9.92 -5.05
C LEU A 10 4.70 9.29 -4.55
N ASP A 11 4.16 9.78 -3.45
CA ASP A 11 2.87 9.37 -2.92
C ASP A 11 1.72 9.76 -3.88
N LEU A 12 1.75 10.99 -4.40
CA LEU A 12 0.84 11.43 -5.47
C LEU A 12 1.01 10.61 -6.76
N TYR A 13 2.25 10.23 -7.10
CA TYR A 13 2.54 9.40 -8.26
C TYR A 13 1.90 8.01 -8.14
N ARG A 14 2.07 7.31 -7.01
CA ARG A 14 1.52 5.95 -6.80
C ARG A 14 -0.01 5.94 -6.64
N ASN A 15 -0.57 6.95 -5.97
CA ASN A 15 -2.01 7.06 -5.72
C ASN A 15 -2.79 7.68 -6.90
N GLY A 16 -2.12 8.04 -7.99
CA GLY A 16 -2.75 8.63 -9.18
C GLY A 16 -3.19 10.08 -9.04
N GLY A 17 -2.79 10.77 -7.96
CA GLY A 17 -3.05 12.20 -7.73
C GLY A 17 -2.16 13.12 -8.57
N MET A 18 -1.14 12.58 -9.23
CA MET A 18 -0.25 13.34 -10.13
C MET A 18 -0.83 13.48 -11.54
N SER A 19 -0.72 14.67 -12.13
CA SER A 19 -1.13 14.90 -13.53
C SER A 19 -0.37 14.00 -14.50
N ILE A 20 -1.00 13.65 -15.63
CA ILE A 20 -0.46 12.68 -16.60
C ILE A 20 0.93 13.08 -17.10
N LEU A 21 1.14 14.37 -17.43
CA LEU A 21 2.43 14.87 -17.90
C LEU A 21 3.53 14.75 -16.82
N ARG A 22 3.21 15.10 -15.56
CA ARG A 22 4.16 14.94 -14.45
C ARG A 22 4.41 13.46 -14.16
N LYS A 23 3.41 12.59 -14.31
CA LYS A 23 3.55 11.14 -14.13
C LYS A 23 4.52 10.55 -15.15
N ILE A 24 4.45 10.96 -16.41
CA ILE A 24 5.38 10.52 -17.46
C ILE A 24 6.82 10.98 -17.13
N SER A 25 7.00 12.24 -16.73
CA SER A 25 8.30 12.77 -16.32
C SER A 25 8.88 12.04 -15.10
N CYS A 26 8.05 11.80 -14.08
CA CYS A 26 8.42 11.07 -12.87
C CYS A 26 8.84 9.63 -13.22
N SER A 27 8.07 8.93 -14.05
CA SER A 27 8.42 7.59 -14.53
C SER A 27 9.76 7.56 -15.27
N ALA A 28 10.04 8.56 -16.11
CA ALA A 28 11.33 8.68 -16.79
C ALA A 28 12.49 8.97 -15.83
N HIS A 29 12.27 9.76 -14.78
CA HIS A 29 13.25 10.03 -13.73
C HIS A 29 13.54 8.79 -12.88
N LEU A 30 12.51 8.05 -12.46
CA LEU A 30 12.64 6.83 -11.65
C LEU A 30 13.53 5.78 -12.34
N LYS A 31 13.49 5.70 -13.68
CA LYS A 31 14.37 4.81 -14.45
C LYS A 31 15.85 5.20 -14.39
N LYS A 32 16.15 6.46 -14.10
CA LYS A 32 17.50 7.04 -14.10
C LYS A 32 18.01 7.35 -12.69
N CYS A 33 17.13 7.40 -11.70
CA CYS A 33 17.45 7.79 -10.34
C CYS A 33 17.16 6.65 -9.35
N PRO A 34 18.19 5.88 -8.94
CA PRO A 34 18.05 4.80 -7.98
C PRO A 34 17.52 5.24 -6.61
N ALA A 35 17.86 6.46 -6.17
CA ALA A 35 17.41 6.98 -4.88
C ALA A 35 15.88 7.16 -4.85
N CYS A 36 15.29 7.78 -5.87
CA CYS A 36 13.84 7.93 -5.97
C CYS A 36 13.14 6.58 -6.22
N ALA A 37 13.76 5.68 -6.98
CA ALA A 37 13.24 4.33 -7.19
C ALA A 37 13.17 3.56 -5.86
N LYS A 38 14.23 3.59 -5.06
CA LYS A 38 14.27 2.96 -3.74
C LYS A 38 13.22 3.53 -2.80
N LEU A 39 13.07 4.86 -2.76
CA LEU A 39 12.04 5.51 -1.94
C LEU A 39 10.63 5.08 -2.36
N LEU A 40 10.39 4.92 -3.67
CA LEU A 40 9.11 4.42 -4.17
C LEU A 40 8.87 2.95 -3.82
N GLU A 41 9.91 2.11 -3.85
CA GLU A 41 9.82 0.72 -3.41
C GLU A 41 9.49 0.60 -1.92
N GLU A 42 10.13 1.41 -1.07
CA GLU A 42 9.85 1.48 0.37
C GLU A 42 8.37 1.86 0.62
N LEU A 43 7.88 2.88 -0.07
CA LEU A 43 6.46 3.27 -0.04
C LEU A 43 5.53 2.10 -0.43
N ASN A 44 5.82 1.40 -1.52
CA ASN A 44 5.01 0.26 -1.97
C ASN A 44 5.06 -0.92 -1.00
N ALA A 45 6.19 -1.13 -0.32
CA ALA A 45 6.34 -2.16 0.70
C ALA A 45 5.48 -1.86 1.94
N ASP A 46 5.46 -0.60 2.38
CA ASP A 46 4.56 -0.14 3.46
C ASP A 46 3.10 -0.42 3.13
N ASP A 47 2.66 -0.13 1.89
CA ASP A 47 1.28 -0.41 1.47
C ASP A 47 0.96 -1.91 1.47
N GLN A 48 1.92 -2.74 1.08
CA GLN A 48 1.75 -4.20 1.12
C GLN A 48 1.61 -4.69 2.54
N LEU A 49 2.46 -4.21 3.46
CA LEU A 49 2.39 -4.54 4.88
C LEU A 49 1.02 -4.17 5.46
N LEU A 50 0.49 -2.99 5.12
CA LEU A 50 -0.84 -2.56 5.58
C LEU A 50 -1.95 -3.46 5.05
N ARG A 51 -1.86 -3.92 3.79
CA ARG A 51 -2.82 -4.89 3.21
C ARG A 51 -2.78 -6.22 3.95
N ASP A 52 -1.59 -6.74 4.22
CA ASP A 52 -1.41 -8.03 4.90
C ASP A 52 -1.92 -7.98 6.35
N LEU A 53 -1.64 -6.87 7.04
CA LEU A 53 -2.14 -6.63 8.39
C LEU A 53 -3.67 -6.58 8.42
N ARG A 54 -4.28 -5.85 7.46
CA ARG A 54 -5.75 -5.79 7.32
C ARG A 54 -6.35 -7.16 7.07
N GLY A 55 -5.77 -7.96 6.16
CA GLY A 55 -6.23 -9.33 5.90
C GLY A 55 -6.15 -10.23 7.14
N SER A 56 -5.08 -10.09 7.93
CA SER A 56 -4.93 -10.81 9.19
C SER A 56 -6.03 -10.45 10.20
N VAL A 57 -6.33 -9.16 10.37
CA VAL A 57 -7.42 -8.70 11.25
C VAL A 57 -8.78 -9.24 10.79
N GLU A 58 -9.07 -9.20 9.49
CA GLU A 58 -10.30 -9.73 8.92
C GLU A 58 -10.44 -11.24 9.18
N LEU A 59 -9.35 -12.01 9.05
CA LEU A 59 -9.33 -13.45 9.35
C LEU A 59 -9.65 -13.72 10.83
N TYR A 60 -9.02 -12.99 11.77
CA TYR A 60 -9.30 -13.14 13.20
C TYR A 60 -10.76 -12.82 13.53
N GLN A 61 -11.33 -11.78 12.92
CA GLN A 61 -12.75 -11.44 13.11
C GLN A 61 -13.68 -12.54 12.59
N GLN A 62 -13.38 -13.14 11.44
CA GLN A 62 -14.16 -14.25 10.90
C GLN A 62 -14.10 -15.49 11.80
N LEU A 63 -12.91 -15.82 12.34
CA LEU A 63 -12.76 -16.93 13.28
C LEU A 63 -13.55 -16.69 14.57
N ALA A 64 -13.49 -15.48 15.13
CA ALA A 64 -14.26 -15.11 16.32
C ALA A 64 -15.78 -15.19 16.10
N ARG A 65 -16.27 -14.79 14.92
CA ARG A 65 -17.69 -14.97 14.56
C ARG A 65 -18.07 -16.44 14.44
N LYS A 66 -17.20 -17.26 13.84
CA LYS A 66 -17.43 -18.71 13.64
C LYS A 66 -17.45 -19.48 14.96
N THR A 67 -16.59 -19.14 15.92
CA THR A 67 -16.60 -19.75 17.26
C THR A 67 -17.87 -19.39 18.02
N ASN A 68 -18.31 -18.13 17.98
CA ASN A 68 -19.56 -17.71 18.60
C ASN A 68 -20.79 -18.43 18.01
N SER A 69 -20.86 -18.54 16.68
CA SER A 69 -21.97 -19.24 16.00
C SER A 69 -22.05 -20.73 16.35
N ARG A 70 -20.92 -21.42 16.54
CA ARG A 70 -20.90 -22.84 16.96
C ARG A 70 -21.34 -23.03 18.40
N ASN A 71 -21.08 -22.08 19.28
CA ASN A 71 -21.49 -22.17 20.69
C ASN A 71 -23.00 -21.97 20.86
N THR A 72 -23.63 -21.10 20.05
CA THR A 72 -25.09 -20.92 20.06
C THR A 72 -25.85 -22.13 19.53
N SER A 73 -25.30 -22.85 18.54
CA SER A 73 -25.93 -24.06 17.99
C SER A 73 -25.85 -25.30 18.90
N LYS A 74 -25.05 -25.26 19.96
CA LYS A 74 -24.92 -26.36 20.95
C LYS A 74 -25.75 -26.16 22.23
N SER A 75 -26.46 -25.04 22.35
CA SER A 75 -27.30 -24.71 23.52
C SER A 75 -28.81 -24.75 23.22
N LEU A 76 -29.22 -25.41 22.12
CA LEU A 76 -30.62 -25.69 21.78
C LEU A 76 -30.83 -27.20 21.68
#